data_AF-A0A0M2TXR4-F1
#
_entry.id   AF-A0A0M2TXR4-F1
#
_cell.length_a   1.000
_cell.length_b   1.000
_cell.length_c   1.000
_cell.angle_alpha   90.00
_cell.angle_beta   90.00
_cell.angle_gamma   90.00
#
_symmetry.space_group_name_H-M   'P 1'
#
loop_
_entity.id
_entity.type
_entity.pdbx_description
1 polymer ?
#
loop_
_entity_poly.entity_id
_entity_poly.type
_entity_poly.pdbx_seq_one_letter_code
_entity_poly.pdbx_strand_id
1 'polypeptide(L)'
;MLEKQKQGQAVLIDLDGAKALSELIQAMGHDPAVISVADLQRIAERLAAIARKDPPWGWRYLRNVLNWKIEASRKLMDAIMRLGAVIDETPVELAQSERVTVQALGQVRPGALVLADSRPCANPLCGIEFVPRHPRQVYHAARCRGSNHRGHKDHRDLRGVMR
;
A
#
# COMPACT_ATOMS: atom_id res chain seq x y z
N MET A 1 -32.78 12.16 -12.93
CA MET A 1 -32.31 11.17 -11.93
C MET A 1 -30.96 10.65 -12.41
N LEU A 2 -29.87 10.96 -11.72
CA LEU A 2 -28.53 10.45 -12.05
C LEU A 2 -28.32 9.16 -11.25
N GLU A 3 -28.24 8.04 -11.96
CA GLU A 3 -27.96 6.74 -11.37
C GLU A 3 -26.58 6.77 -10.69
N LYS A 4 -26.56 6.53 -9.37
CA LYS A 4 -25.33 6.28 -8.63
C LYS A 4 -24.72 4.99 -9.17
N GLN A 5 -23.72 5.10 -10.05
CA GLN A 5 -22.86 3.97 -10.37
C GLN A 5 -22.24 3.47 -9.05
N LYS A 6 -22.66 2.25 -8.67
CA LYS A 6 -22.06 1.46 -7.58
C LYS A 6 -20.57 1.38 -7.88
N GLN A 7 -19.75 2.12 -7.15
CA GLN A 7 -18.31 1.95 -7.14
C GLN A 7 -18.07 0.46 -6.89
N GLY A 8 -17.41 -0.20 -7.85
CA GLY A 8 -17.17 -1.64 -7.81
C GLY A 8 -16.56 -1.99 -6.47
N GLN A 9 -17.33 -2.72 -5.65
CA GLN A 9 -16.81 -3.46 -4.52
C GLN A 9 -15.68 -4.29 -5.11
N ALA A 10 -14.44 -3.96 -4.76
CA ALA A 10 -13.34 -4.87 -5.01
C ALA A 10 -13.77 -6.20 -4.41
N VAL A 11 -13.94 -7.21 -5.26
CA VAL A 11 -14.19 -8.58 -4.81
C VAL A 11 -13.03 -8.87 -3.86
N LEU A 12 -13.31 -8.90 -2.56
CA LEU A 12 -12.42 -9.48 -1.57
C LEU A 12 -12.42 -10.96 -1.95
N ILE A 13 -11.50 -11.33 -2.84
CA ILE A 13 -11.21 -12.72 -3.09
C ILE A 13 -10.67 -13.21 -1.74
N ASP A 14 -11.45 -14.03 -1.07
CA ASP A 14 -11.06 -14.72 0.14
C ASP A 14 -9.99 -15.75 -0.28
N LEU A 15 -8.76 -15.27 -0.39
CA LEU A 15 -7.62 -16.05 -0.83
C LEU A 15 -7.05 -16.78 0.38
N ASP A 16 -7.21 -18.11 0.39
CA ASP A 16 -6.55 -18.97 1.37
C ASP A 16 -5.03 -18.81 1.27
N GLY A 17 -4.42 -18.26 2.32
CA GLY A 17 -3.00 -17.97 2.33
C GLY A 17 -2.10 -19.19 2.38
N ALA A 18 -2.56 -20.32 2.90
CA ALA A 18 -1.81 -21.56 2.84
C ALA A 18 -1.76 -22.08 1.40
N LYS A 19 -2.90 -22.02 0.70
CA LYS A 19 -2.99 -22.39 -0.72
C LYS A 19 -2.12 -21.47 -1.58
N ALA A 20 -2.23 -20.16 -1.42
CA ALA A 20 -1.42 -19.20 -2.18
C ALA A 20 0.09 -19.38 -1.94
N LEU A 21 0.50 -19.65 -0.69
CA LEU A 21 1.90 -19.93 -0.37
C LEU A 21 2.38 -21.25 -0.98
N SER A 22 1.53 -22.28 -1.00
CA SER A 22 1.81 -23.57 -1.64
C SER A 22 2.04 -23.42 -3.15
N GLU A 23 1.14 -22.70 -3.85
CA GLU A 23 1.26 -22.41 -5.28
C GLU A 23 2.53 -21.63 -5.62
N LEU A 24 2.86 -20.62 -4.80
CA LEU A 24 4.10 -19.86 -4.95
C LEU A 24 5.34 -20.76 -4.83
N ILE A 25 5.35 -21.65 -3.83
CA ILE A 25 6.47 -22.57 -3.60
C ILE A 25 6.65 -23.53 -4.78
N GLN A 26 5.53 -24.04 -5.33
CA GLN A 26 5.54 -24.86 -6.54
C GLN A 26 6.07 -24.10 -7.75
N ALA A 27 5.63 -22.85 -7.96
CA ALA A 27 6.12 -21.99 -9.04
C ALA A 27 7.63 -21.71 -8.94
N MET A 28 8.18 -21.76 -7.72
CA MET A 28 9.62 -21.65 -7.47
C MET A 28 10.40 -22.97 -7.64
N GLY A 29 9.74 -24.06 -8.05
CA GLY A 29 10.37 -25.36 -8.31
C GLY A 29 10.57 -26.24 -7.07
N HIS A 30 9.85 -25.98 -5.98
CA HIS A 30 9.91 -26.77 -4.76
C HIS A 30 8.58 -27.50 -4.50
N ASP A 31 8.63 -28.67 -3.87
CA ASP A 31 7.43 -29.35 -3.36
C ASP A 31 7.08 -28.82 -1.96
N PRO A 32 5.90 -28.18 -1.76
CA PRO A 32 5.47 -27.65 -0.47
C PRO A 32 5.42 -28.69 0.65
N ALA A 33 5.16 -29.96 0.34
CA ALA A 33 5.06 -31.03 1.33
C ALA A 33 6.42 -31.44 1.91
N VAL A 34 7.49 -31.31 1.12
CA VAL A 34 8.85 -31.77 1.48
C VAL A 34 9.92 -30.67 1.43
N ILE A 35 9.52 -29.40 1.33
CA ILE A 35 10.46 -28.28 1.25
C ILE A 35 11.42 -28.24 2.45
N SER A 36 12.71 -28.05 2.16
CA SER A 36 13.75 -27.97 3.18
C SER A 36 13.61 -26.70 4.04
N VAL A 37 14.12 -26.75 5.26
CA VAL A 37 14.12 -25.57 6.15
C VAL A 37 14.92 -24.41 5.54
N ALA A 38 16.03 -24.71 4.86
CA ALA A 38 16.88 -23.71 4.22
C ALA A 38 16.17 -23.02 3.05
N ASP A 39 15.44 -23.77 2.22
CA ASP A 39 14.65 -23.21 1.12
C ASP A 39 13.51 -22.34 1.66
N LEU A 40 12.78 -22.84 2.65
CA LEU A 40 11.67 -22.11 3.24
C LEU A 40 12.15 -20.81 3.93
N GLN A 41 13.35 -20.82 4.54
CA GLN A 41 13.96 -19.62 5.09
C GLN A 41 14.34 -18.61 4.00
N ARG A 42 14.93 -19.06 2.89
CA ARG A 42 15.22 -18.20 1.72
C ARG A 42 13.95 -17.58 1.13
N ILE A 43 12.86 -18.33 1.05
CA ILE A 43 11.56 -17.83 0.61
C ILE A 43 11.04 -16.76 1.59
N ALA A 44 11.15 -16.99 2.90
CA ALA A 44 10.75 -16.03 3.92
C ALA A 44 11.50 -14.70 3.82
N GLU A 45 12.81 -14.77 3.54
CA GLU A 45 13.67 -13.59 3.32
C GLU A 45 13.27 -12.83 2.05
N ARG A 46 13.02 -13.52 0.93
CA ARG A 46 12.56 -12.90 -0.32
C ARG A 46 11.20 -12.20 -0.13
N LEU A 47 10.26 -12.86 0.55
CA LEU A 47 8.96 -12.28 0.88
C LEU A 47 9.13 -11.04 1.77
N ALA A 48 9.97 -11.13 2.81
CA ALA A 48 10.23 -10.00 3.72
C ALA A 48 10.85 -8.80 3.00
N ALA A 49 11.76 -9.04 2.05
CA ALA A 49 12.36 -8.00 1.23
C ALA A 49 11.32 -7.27 0.37
N ILE A 50 10.45 -8.00 -0.32
CA ILE A 50 9.34 -7.43 -1.12
C ILE A 50 8.38 -6.62 -0.24
N ALA A 51 8.09 -7.12 0.96
CA ALA A 51 7.18 -6.46 1.89
C ALA A 51 7.83 -5.36 2.73
N ARG A 52 9.14 -5.09 2.55
CA ARG A 52 9.96 -4.21 3.41
C ARG A 52 9.67 -4.46 4.89
N LYS A 53 9.68 -5.73 5.30
CA LYS A 53 9.32 -6.13 6.66
C LYS A 53 10.58 -6.35 7.50
N ASP A 54 10.60 -5.68 8.66
CA ASP A 54 11.59 -5.87 9.72
C ASP A 54 10.85 -6.09 11.06
N PRO A 55 11.15 -7.14 11.85
CA PRO A 55 12.01 -8.28 11.53
C PRO A 55 11.44 -9.15 10.39
N PRO A 56 12.30 -9.82 9.60
CA PRO A 56 11.85 -10.72 8.53
C PRO A 56 11.03 -11.88 9.10
N TRP A 57 10.15 -12.44 8.27
CA TRP A 57 9.49 -13.69 8.65
C TRP A 57 10.52 -14.81 8.74
N GLY A 58 10.34 -15.72 9.70
CA GLY A 58 11.13 -16.94 9.80
C GLY A 58 10.45 -18.13 9.13
N TRP A 59 11.23 -19.15 8.76
CA TRP A 59 10.72 -20.39 8.17
C TRP A 59 9.61 -21.05 9.02
N ARG A 60 9.66 -20.92 10.35
CA ARG A 60 8.63 -21.47 11.27
C ARG A 60 7.27 -20.85 11.04
N TYR A 61 7.24 -19.53 10.80
CA TYR A 61 6.00 -18.83 10.50
C TYR A 61 5.39 -19.33 9.20
N LEU A 62 6.19 -19.37 8.12
CA LEU A 62 5.73 -19.90 6.84
C LEU A 62 5.29 -21.37 6.93
N ARG A 63 5.99 -22.21 7.69
CA ARG A 63 5.60 -23.61 7.90
C ARG A 63 4.26 -23.73 8.63
N ASN A 64 3.98 -22.85 9.59
CA ASN A 64 2.69 -22.86 10.27
C ASN A 64 1.56 -22.40 9.33
N VAL A 65 1.80 -21.40 8.47
CA VAL A 65 0.85 -20.99 7.42
C VAL A 65 0.60 -22.14 6.45
N LEU A 66 1.67 -22.74 5.90
CA LEU A 66 1.61 -23.88 4.99
C LEU A 66 0.82 -25.08 5.53
N ASN A 67 0.81 -25.28 6.85
CA ASN A 67 0.11 -26.38 7.49
C ASN A 67 -1.27 -25.98 8.03
N TRP A 68 -1.83 -24.84 7.61
CA TRP A 68 -3.10 -24.29 8.08
C TRP A 68 -3.18 -24.13 9.61
N LYS A 69 -2.04 -24.07 10.31
CA LYS A 69 -2.01 -23.90 11.78
C LYS A 69 -2.29 -22.46 12.19
N ILE A 70 -1.94 -21.52 11.31
CA ILE A 70 -2.18 -20.09 11.47
C ILE A 70 -2.58 -19.50 10.13
N GLU A 71 -3.37 -18.43 10.17
CA GLU A 71 -3.75 -17.69 8.99
C GLU A 71 -2.59 -16.80 8.50
N ALA A 72 -2.49 -16.62 7.18
CA ALA A 72 -1.56 -15.68 6.60
C ALA A 72 -1.99 -14.24 6.92
N SER A 73 -1.07 -13.45 7.47
CA SER A 73 -1.32 -12.01 7.61
C SER A 73 -1.55 -11.36 6.24
N ARG A 74 -2.36 -10.30 6.18
CA ARG A 74 -2.56 -9.51 4.95
C ARG A 74 -1.24 -9.08 4.30
N LYS A 75 -0.26 -8.66 5.11
CA LYS A 75 1.07 -8.27 4.62
C LYS A 75 1.84 -9.44 3.98
N LEU A 76 1.67 -10.66 4.50
CA LEU A 76 2.24 -11.86 3.88
C LEU A 76 1.52 -12.17 2.56
N MET A 77 0.19 -12.08 2.53
CA MET A 77 -0.60 -12.30 1.31
C MET A 77 -0.19 -11.35 0.19
N ASP A 78 -0.09 -10.06 0.51
CA ASP A 78 0.37 -9.06 -0.46
C ASP A 78 1.78 -9.41 -0.96
N ALA A 79 2.68 -9.85 -0.09
CA ALA A 79 4.04 -10.25 -0.47
C ALA A 79 4.06 -11.49 -1.39
N ILE A 80 3.21 -12.49 -1.11
CA ILE A 80 3.07 -13.70 -1.92
C ILE A 80 2.61 -13.33 -3.33
N MET A 81 1.56 -12.50 -3.45
CA MET A 81 1.04 -12.07 -4.74
C MET A 81 2.07 -11.27 -5.54
N ARG A 82 2.79 -10.35 -4.88
CA ARG A 82 3.85 -9.56 -5.53
C ARG A 82 5.02 -10.42 -5.99
N LEU A 83 5.43 -11.41 -5.19
CA LEU A 83 6.50 -12.33 -5.59
C LEU A 83 6.05 -13.24 -6.74
N GLY A 84 4.80 -13.71 -6.73
CA GLY A 84 4.20 -14.45 -7.85
C GLY A 84 4.24 -13.65 -9.15
N ALA A 85 3.82 -12.38 -9.12
CA ALA A 85 3.90 -11.50 -10.29
C ALA A 85 5.34 -11.35 -10.83
N VAL A 86 6.34 -11.25 -9.95
CA VAL A 86 7.76 -11.21 -10.36
C VAL A 86 8.21 -12.52 -11.00
N ILE A 87 7.71 -13.67 -10.53
CA ILE A 87 7.99 -14.98 -11.14
C ILE A 87 7.35 -15.07 -12.53
N ASP A 88 6.16 -14.48 -12.72
CA ASP A 88 5.47 -14.37 -14.01
C ASP A 88 6.06 -13.27 -14.93
N GLU A 89 7.33 -12.91 -14.74
CA GLU A 89 8.07 -11.93 -15.54
C GLU A 89 7.47 -10.51 -15.55
N THR A 90 6.60 -10.17 -14.58
CA THR A 90 6.13 -8.80 -14.42
C THR A 90 7.30 -7.91 -13.95
N PRO A 91 7.54 -6.75 -14.58
CA PRO A 91 8.56 -5.81 -14.13
C PRO A 91 8.41 -5.53 -12.63
N VAL A 92 9.52 -5.58 -11.88
CA VAL A 92 9.53 -5.48 -10.42
C VAL A 92 8.87 -4.18 -9.95
N GLU A 93 9.02 -3.11 -10.71
CA GLU A 93 8.40 -1.80 -10.45
C GLU A 93 6.87 -1.87 -10.47
N LEU A 94 6.30 -2.63 -11.43
CA LEU A 94 4.86 -2.85 -11.53
C LEU A 94 4.37 -3.82 -10.45
N ALA A 95 5.12 -4.90 -10.17
CA ALA A 95 4.78 -5.85 -9.12
C ALA A 95 4.80 -5.21 -7.73
N GLN A 96 5.64 -4.19 -7.51
CA GLN A 96 5.70 -3.45 -6.25
C GLN A 96 4.79 -2.22 -6.19
N SER A 97 4.09 -1.90 -7.28
CA SER A 97 3.21 -0.73 -7.34
C SER A 97 2.01 -0.89 -6.39
N GLU A 98 1.57 0.22 -5.80
CA GLU A 98 0.37 0.26 -4.97
C GLU A 98 -0.76 0.93 -5.73
N ARG A 99 -1.97 0.39 -5.60
CA ARG A 99 -3.16 0.99 -6.18
C ARG A 99 -3.50 2.27 -5.44
N VAL A 100 -3.12 3.40 -6.02
CA VAL A 100 -3.51 4.73 -5.57
C VAL A 100 -4.70 5.23 -6.39
N THR A 101 -5.71 5.78 -5.70
CA THR A 101 -6.83 6.46 -6.36
C THR A 101 -6.43 7.90 -6.63
N VAL A 102 -6.10 8.22 -7.89
CA VAL A 102 -5.79 9.58 -8.30
C VAL A 102 -7.08 10.27 -8.75
N GLN A 103 -7.48 11.35 -8.05
CA GLN A 103 -8.52 12.23 -8.54
C GLN A 103 -7.91 13.29 -9.46
N ALA A 104 -8.17 13.17 -10.76
CA ALA A 104 -7.78 14.17 -11.73
C ALA A 104 -8.90 15.21 -11.92
N LEU A 105 -8.54 16.49 -12.00
CA LEU A 105 -9.47 17.58 -12.37
C LEU A 105 -9.71 17.67 -13.88
N GLY A 106 -8.97 16.91 -14.69
CA GLY A 106 -9.08 16.85 -16.14
C GLY A 106 -9.31 15.42 -16.65
N GLN A 107 -9.52 15.27 -17.96
CA GLN A 107 -9.65 13.96 -18.59
C GLN A 107 -8.29 13.26 -18.64
N VAL A 108 -8.19 12.10 -17.97
CA VAL A 108 -7.06 11.16 -18.13
C VAL A 108 -7.51 10.08 -19.11
N ARG A 109 -6.81 9.97 -20.25
CA ARG A 109 -7.13 8.94 -21.26
C ARG A 109 -6.63 7.57 -20.77
N PRO A 110 -7.29 6.47 -21.15
CA PRO A 110 -6.74 5.12 -20.95
C PRO A 110 -5.31 5.03 -21.51
N GLY A 111 -4.38 4.45 -20.74
CA GLY A 111 -2.97 4.33 -21.12
C GLY A 111 -2.11 5.58 -20.85
N ALA A 112 -2.68 6.65 -20.28
CA ALA A 112 -1.89 7.83 -19.92
C ALA A 112 -0.91 7.51 -18.77
N LEU A 113 0.38 7.81 -18.98
CA LEU A 113 1.40 7.79 -17.95
C LEU A 113 1.31 9.11 -17.14
N VAL A 114 1.01 9.00 -15.85
CA VAL A 114 0.96 10.16 -14.94
C VAL A 114 2.27 10.21 -14.15
N LEU A 115 3.23 10.99 -14.65
CA LEU A 115 4.45 11.33 -13.91
C LEU A 115 4.20 12.61 -13.12
N ALA A 116 4.06 12.50 -11.81
CA ALA A 116 3.81 13.68 -10.98
C ALA A 116 4.43 13.54 -9.59
N ASP A 117 5.23 14.53 -9.22
CA ASP A 117 5.68 14.69 -7.84
C ASP A 117 4.52 15.22 -7.00
N SER A 118 3.95 14.36 -6.15
CA SER A 118 2.98 14.78 -5.15
C SER A 118 3.69 15.48 -3.98
N ARG A 119 3.00 16.43 -3.37
CA ARG A 119 3.42 17.09 -2.13
C ARG A 119 2.27 17.14 -1.14
N PRO A 120 2.51 16.97 0.17
CA PRO A 120 1.47 17.16 1.17
C PRO A 120 1.01 18.63 1.20
N CYS A 121 -0.28 18.84 1.37
CA CYS A 121 -0.85 20.16 1.62
C CYS A 121 -0.29 20.72 2.94
N ALA A 122 0.25 21.94 2.94
CA ALA A 122 0.82 22.56 4.14
C ALA A 122 -0.19 22.90 5.25
N ASN A 123 -1.49 22.71 5.02
CA ASN A 123 -2.47 22.77 6.10
C ASN A 123 -2.46 21.43 6.87
N PRO A 124 -2.04 21.41 8.15
CA PRO A 124 -1.89 20.17 8.91
C PRO A 124 -3.20 19.40 9.10
N LEU A 125 -4.35 20.08 9.04
CA LEU A 125 -5.66 19.45 9.18
C LEU A 125 -6.20 18.85 7.87
N CYS A 126 -5.50 19.02 6.74
CA CYS A 126 -6.01 18.62 5.43
C CYS A 126 -5.70 17.16 5.09
N GLY A 127 -4.48 16.68 5.37
CA GLY A 127 -4.04 15.32 5.03
C GLY A 127 -3.99 14.96 3.54
N ILE A 128 -4.26 15.91 2.62
CA ILE A 128 -4.27 15.66 1.18
C ILE A 128 -2.86 15.85 0.61
N GLU A 129 -2.37 14.86 -0.12
CA GLU A 129 -1.25 15.00 -1.05
C GLU A 129 -1.76 15.40 -2.43
N PHE A 130 -1.10 16.38 -3.07
CA PHE A 130 -1.53 16.92 -4.35
C PHE A 130 -0.35 17.17 -5.27
N VAL A 131 -0.62 17.15 -6.57
CA VAL A 131 0.34 17.53 -7.60
C VAL A 131 0.27 19.05 -7.79
N PRO A 132 1.34 19.81 -7.50
CA PRO A 132 1.31 21.26 -7.64
C PRO A 132 1.24 21.67 -9.12
N ARG A 133 0.36 22.62 -9.45
CA ARG A 133 0.30 23.24 -10.79
C ARG A 133 1.37 24.30 -11.01
N HIS A 134 2.01 24.74 -9.94
CA HIS A 134 3.07 25.75 -9.94
C HIS A 134 4.12 25.40 -8.88
N PRO A 135 5.44 25.58 -9.12
CA PRO A 135 6.49 25.14 -8.19
C PRO A 135 6.36 25.68 -6.76
N ARG A 136 5.76 26.87 -6.60
CA ARG A 136 5.51 27.54 -5.31
C ARG A 136 4.14 27.22 -4.69
N GLN A 137 3.36 26.32 -5.28
CA GLN A 137 2.05 25.96 -4.72
C GLN A 137 2.24 25.04 -3.50
N VAL A 138 1.91 25.55 -2.32
CA VAL A 138 2.06 24.82 -1.04
C VAL A 138 0.74 24.23 -0.53
N TYR A 139 -0.40 24.69 -1.06
CA TYR A 139 -1.74 24.25 -0.65
C TYR A 139 -2.49 23.65 -1.84
N HIS A 140 -3.23 22.57 -1.63
CA HIS A 140 -3.98 21.92 -2.70
C HIS A 140 -5.15 22.79 -3.21
N ALA A 141 -5.74 23.61 -2.33
CA ALA A 141 -6.86 24.50 -2.65
C ALA A 141 -6.78 25.82 -1.87
N ALA A 142 -7.45 26.85 -2.40
CA ALA A 142 -7.53 28.18 -1.78
C ALA A 142 -8.09 28.15 -0.35
N ARG A 143 -9.05 27.25 -0.07
CA ARG A 143 -9.61 27.04 1.27
C ARG A 143 -8.53 26.72 2.31
N CYS A 144 -7.57 25.86 1.96
CA CYS A 144 -6.51 25.46 2.89
C CYS A 144 -5.46 26.55 3.11
N ARG A 145 -5.25 27.41 2.11
CA ARG A 145 -4.47 28.64 2.31
C ARG A 145 -5.15 29.54 3.35
N GLY A 146 -6.47 29.75 3.23
CA GLY A 146 -7.24 30.59 4.16
C GLY A 146 -7.32 30.05 5.58
N SER A 147 -7.49 28.73 5.75
CA SER A 147 -7.54 28.09 7.07
C SER A 147 -6.21 28.15 7.82
N ASN A 148 -5.07 28.02 7.11
CA ASN A 148 -3.75 28.06 7.74
C ASN A 148 -3.40 29.46 8.30
N HIS A 149 -3.93 30.52 7.70
CA HIS A 149 -3.78 31.88 8.23
C HIS A 149 -4.63 32.16 9.48
N ARG A 150 -5.72 31.39 9.71
CA ARG A 150 -6.59 31.57 10.88
C ARG A 150 -6.10 30.79 12.11
N GLY A 151 -5.47 29.62 11.92
CA GLY A 151 -4.93 28.81 13.01
C GLY A 151 -3.80 29.46 13.83
N HIS A 152 -3.20 30.54 13.32
CA HIS A 152 -2.13 31.26 14.03
C HIS A 152 -2.63 32.39 14.94
N LYS A 153 -3.94 32.72 14.92
CA LYS A 153 -4.53 33.78 15.75
C LYS A 153 -5.15 33.29 17.07
N ASP A 154 -5.50 32.01 17.20
CA ASP A 154 -6.27 31.54 18.36
C ASP A 154 -5.45 31.00 19.54
N HIS A 155 -4.10 31.03 19.49
CA HIS A 155 -3.26 30.50 20.57
C HIS A 155 -2.65 31.54 21.53
N ARG A 156 -3.07 32.82 21.48
CA ARG A 156 -2.57 33.85 22.41
C ARG A 156 -3.45 34.19 23.62
N ASP A 157 -4.69 33.69 23.73
CA ASP A 157 -5.65 34.17 24.74
C ASP A 157 -6.04 33.21 25.88
N LEU A 158 -5.29 32.12 26.12
CA LEU A 158 -5.60 31.16 27.22
C LEU A 158 -4.63 31.19 28.42
N ARG A 159 -3.91 32.29 28.66
CA ARG A 159 -3.10 32.48 29.89
C ARG A 159 -3.55 33.67 30.74
N GLY A 160 -4.86 33.85 30.91
CA GLY A 160 -5.41 35.05 31.54
C GLY A 160 -6.62 34.87 32.44
N VAL A 161 -6.91 33.68 32.99
CA VAL A 161 -7.93 33.53 34.04
C VAL A 161 -7.55 32.40 35.01
N MET A 162 -6.63 32.68 35.93
CA MET A 162 -6.57 32.03 37.24
C MET A 162 -5.93 33.02 38.22
N ARG A 163 -6.79 33.82 38.85
CA ARG A 163 -6.62 34.35 40.21
C ARG A 163 -7.96 34.29 40.90
#